data_AF-A0A8B9ESF1-F1
#
_entry.id   AF-A0A8B9ESF1-F1
#
_cell.length_a   1.000
_cell.length_b   1.000
_cell.length_c   1.000
_cell.angle_alpha   90.00
_cell.angle_beta   90.00
_cell.angle_gamma   90.00
#
_symmetry.space_group_name_H-M   'P 1'
#
loop_
_entity.id
_entity.type
_entity.pdbx_description
1 polymer ?
#
loop_
_entity_poly.entity_id
_entity_poly.type
_entity_poly.pdbx_seq_one_letter_code
_entity_poly.pdbx_strand_id
1 'polypeptide(L)'
;MNQAWAKVHGSLARLTAQSDATLKAVAQAVGKAERILRLAEMGRRLETEAEKVLPFYLSSLAEGELFDADRVLKEKPAEPLAQALQDYVGLERFWQRFNKVRLEERALAQQLAAVSRKNQQLRGLLQQYLEGLSVSPEVLSRPNPLLAVEHKSRFYPPPPPPQPNTHRGSLGACPAPPAAGRGSARCR
;
A
#
# COMPACT_ATOMS: atom_id res chain seq x y z
N MET A 1 36.82 -35.02 -52.66
CA MET A 1 36.01 -35.67 -51.61
C MET A 1 36.25 -35.10 -50.21
N ASN A 2 37.50 -34.92 -49.77
CA ASN A 2 37.84 -34.55 -48.38
C ASN A 2 37.33 -33.16 -47.92
N GLN A 3 37.26 -32.18 -48.82
CA GLN A 3 36.78 -30.83 -48.49
C GLN A 3 35.26 -30.77 -48.22
N ALA A 4 34.46 -31.61 -48.90
CA ALA A 4 33.02 -31.66 -48.67
C ALA A 4 32.70 -32.26 -47.31
N TRP A 5 33.42 -33.33 -46.93
CA TRP A 5 33.30 -33.96 -45.62
C TRP A 5 33.72 -33.02 -44.49
N ALA A 6 34.84 -32.30 -44.63
CA ALA A 6 35.27 -31.29 -43.66
C ALA A 6 34.23 -30.16 -43.46
N LYS A 7 33.57 -29.72 -44.55
CA LYS A 7 32.49 -28.73 -44.47
C LYS A 7 31.27 -29.26 -43.73
N VAL A 8 30.85 -30.50 -44.00
CA VAL A 8 29.73 -31.15 -43.30
C VAL A 8 30.03 -31.33 -41.82
N HIS A 9 31.23 -31.80 -41.48
CA HIS A 9 31.66 -31.96 -40.08
C HIS A 9 31.75 -30.61 -39.34
N GLY A 10 32.30 -29.58 -39.98
CA GLY A 10 32.32 -28.23 -39.41
C GLY A 10 30.92 -27.65 -39.23
N SER A 11 30.00 -27.91 -40.16
CA SER A 11 28.59 -27.49 -40.06
C SER A 11 27.89 -28.20 -38.90
N LEU A 12 28.05 -29.52 -38.79
CA LEU A 12 27.44 -30.32 -37.73
C LEU A 12 27.97 -29.91 -36.35
N ALA A 13 29.29 -29.75 -36.19
CA ALA A 13 29.89 -29.29 -34.94
C ALA A 13 29.40 -27.89 -34.53
N ARG A 14 29.17 -27.00 -35.50
CA ARG A 14 28.57 -25.68 -35.25
C ARG A 14 27.12 -25.80 -34.78
N LEU A 15 26.32 -26.61 -35.45
CA LEU A 15 24.91 -26.82 -35.10
C LEU A 15 24.76 -27.44 -33.71
N THR A 16 25.57 -28.44 -33.37
CA THR A 16 25.55 -29.06 -32.03
C THR A 16 25.95 -28.05 -30.97
N ALA A 17 27.03 -27.29 -31.18
CA ALA A 17 27.46 -26.25 -30.23
C ALA A 17 26.40 -25.14 -30.05
N GLN A 18 25.75 -24.72 -31.14
CA GLN A 18 24.65 -23.74 -31.09
C GLN A 18 23.43 -24.30 -30.36
N SER A 19 23.05 -25.56 -30.63
CA SER A 19 21.95 -26.23 -29.93
C SER A 19 22.21 -26.38 -28.43
N ASP A 20 23.43 -26.75 -28.04
CA ASP A 20 23.79 -26.88 -26.63
C ASP A 20 23.79 -25.53 -25.92
N ALA A 21 24.22 -24.46 -26.60
CA ALA A 21 24.18 -23.10 -26.08
C ALA A 21 22.74 -22.61 -25.88
N THR A 22 21.85 -22.85 -26.86
CA THR A 22 20.43 -22.49 -26.74
C THR A 22 19.74 -23.29 -25.65
N LEU A 23 20.01 -24.59 -25.52
CA LEU A 23 19.49 -25.42 -24.42
C LEU A 23 19.89 -24.87 -23.05
N LYS A 24 21.16 -24.49 -22.88
CA LYS A 24 21.64 -23.88 -21.62
C LYS A 24 20.95 -22.54 -21.33
N ALA A 25 20.79 -21.69 -22.35
CA ALA A 25 20.12 -20.40 -22.17
C ALA A 25 18.65 -20.57 -21.78
N VAL A 26 17.93 -21.48 -22.43
CA VAL A 26 16.53 -21.79 -22.12
C VAL A 26 16.41 -22.39 -20.72
N ALA A 27 17.29 -23.32 -20.33
CA ALA A 27 17.30 -23.89 -18.98
C ALA A 27 17.52 -22.82 -17.90
N GLN A 28 18.39 -21.83 -18.13
CA GLN A 28 18.56 -20.70 -17.23
C GLN A 28 17.31 -19.83 -17.12
N ALA A 29 16.61 -19.58 -18.25
CA ALA A 29 15.36 -18.84 -18.25
C ALA A 29 14.27 -19.58 -17.47
N VAL A 30 14.15 -20.90 -17.64
CA VAL A 30 13.24 -21.75 -16.86
C VAL A 30 13.54 -21.66 -15.36
N GLY A 31 14.81 -21.78 -14.96
CA GLY A 31 15.20 -21.64 -13.55
C GLY A 31 14.81 -20.29 -12.94
N LYS A 32 14.92 -19.20 -13.70
CA LYS A 32 14.46 -17.87 -13.26
C LYS A 32 12.93 -17.82 -13.13
N ALA A 33 12.20 -18.34 -14.11
CA ALA A 33 10.75 -18.37 -14.11
C ALA A 33 10.19 -19.18 -12.93
N GLU A 34 10.75 -20.37 -12.66
CA GLU A 34 10.39 -21.17 -11.49
C GLU A 34 10.60 -20.42 -10.18
N ARG A 35 11.72 -19.70 -10.05
CA ARG A 35 11.98 -18.89 -8.85
C ARG A 35 10.94 -17.78 -8.68
N ILE A 36 10.58 -17.09 -9.77
CA ILE A 36 9.54 -16.06 -9.76
C ILE A 36 8.20 -16.67 -9.33
N LEU A 37 7.82 -17.83 -9.87
CA LEU A 37 6.58 -18.52 -9.51
C LEU A 37 6.56 -18.97 -8.05
N ARG A 38 7.66 -19.52 -7.52
CA ARG A 38 7.75 -19.90 -6.10
C ARG A 38 7.60 -18.68 -5.19
N LEU A 39 8.24 -17.56 -5.52
CA LEU A 39 8.08 -16.31 -4.77
C LEU A 39 6.65 -15.78 -4.86
N ALA A 40 6.02 -15.85 -6.02
CA ALA A 40 4.63 -15.45 -6.20
C ALA A 40 3.67 -16.34 -5.38
N GLU A 41 3.92 -17.65 -5.31
CA GLU A 41 3.14 -18.57 -4.48
C GLU A 41 3.27 -18.23 -2.99
N MET A 42 4.50 -17.98 -2.52
CA MET A 42 4.74 -17.57 -1.13
C MET A 42 4.05 -16.24 -0.81
N GLY A 43 4.13 -15.25 -1.72
CA GLY A 43 3.43 -13.98 -1.60
C GLY A 43 1.92 -14.15 -1.54
N ARG A 44 1.35 -15.02 -2.38
CA ARG A 44 -0.10 -15.30 -2.44
C ARG A 44 -0.67 -15.84 -1.13
N ARG A 45 0.13 -16.48 -0.29
CA ARG A 45 -0.31 -16.97 1.03
C ARG A 45 -0.58 -15.83 2.03
N LEU A 46 0.05 -14.67 1.83
CA LEU A 46 -0.07 -13.51 2.72
C LEU A 46 -1.10 -12.47 2.22
N GLU A 47 -1.67 -12.70 1.05
CA GLU A 47 -2.68 -11.81 0.46
C GLU A 47 -4.06 -12.05 1.07
N THR A 48 -4.85 -10.98 1.16
CA THR A 48 -6.24 -11.07 1.59
C THR A 48 -7.11 -11.77 0.53
N GLU A 49 -8.22 -12.38 0.92
CA GLU A 49 -9.14 -13.02 -0.04
C GLU A 49 -9.69 -12.03 -1.07
N ALA A 50 -9.93 -10.78 -0.67
CA ALA A 50 -10.33 -9.71 -1.57
C ALA A 50 -9.29 -9.46 -2.68
N GLU A 51 -8.00 -9.43 -2.34
CA GLU A 51 -6.92 -9.27 -3.32
C GLU A 51 -6.70 -10.49 -4.20
N LYS A 52 -7.00 -11.70 -3.69
CA LYS A 52 -6.93 -12.93 -4.50
C LYS A 52 -8.04 -12.97 -5.54
N VAL A 53 -9.23 -12.46 -5.21
CA VAL A 53 -10.40 -12.43 -6.10
C VAL A 53 -10.33 -11.24 -7.06
N LEU A 54 -9.92 -10.06 -6.56
CA LEU A 54 -9.76 -8.83 -7.35
C LEU A 54 -8.34 -8.26 -7.19
N PRO A 55 -7.35 -8.82 -7.91
CA PRO A 55 -5.95 -8.39 -7.78
C PRO A 55 -5.67 -7.00 -8.36
N PHE A 56 -6.56 -6.52 -9.24
CA PHE A 56 -6.39 -5.27 -9.97
C PHE A 56 -7.58 -4.36 -9.73
N TYR A 57 -7.28 -3.13 -9.31
CA TYR A 57 -8.29 -2.11 -9.12
C TYR A 57 -8.74 -1.56 -10.48
N LEU A 58 -9.99 -1.11 -10.51
CA LEU A 58 -10.45 -0.27 -11.61
C LEU A 58 -9.61 1.00 -11.62
N SER A 59 -9.25 1.45 -12.83
CA SER A 59 -8.60 2.75 -12.96
C SER A 59 -9.53 3.82 -12.37
N SER A 60 -8.96 4.69 -11.53
CA SER A 60 -9.66 5.88 -11.07
C SER A 60 -9.65 7.00 -12.13
N LEU A 61 -8.87 6.83 -13.20
CA LEU A 61 -8.73 7.80 -14.29
C LEU A 61 -9.96 7.76 -15.20
N ALA A 62 -10.43 8.94 -15.62
CA ALA A 62 -11.44 9.06 -16.66
C ALA A 62 -10.89 8.60 -18.03
N GLU A 63 -11.76 8.28 -18.97
CA GLU A 63 -11.37 7.79 -20.31
C GLU A 63 -10.42 8.74 -21.05
N GLY A 64 -10.62 10.05 -20.92
CA GLY A 64 -9.72 11.06 -21.50
C GLY A 64 -8.32 11.05 -20.87
N GLU A 65 -8.24 10.87 -19.55
CA GLU A 65 -6.97 10.83 -18.83
C GLU A 65 -6.20 9.53 -19.11
N LEU A 66 -6.91 8.42 -19.32
CA LEU A 66 -6.33 7.17 -19.79
C LEU A 66 -5.69 7.34 -21.17
N PHE A 67 -6.39 8.03 -22.08
CA PHE A 67 -5.86 8.31 -23.41
C PHE A 67 -4.60 9.19 -23.35
N ASP A 68 -4.59 10.20 -22.50
CA ASP A 68 -3.41 11.05 -22.29
C ASP A 68 -2.24 10.27 -21.67
N ALA A 69 -2.49 9.41 -20.69
CA ALA A 69 -1.48 8.55 -20.09
C ALA A 69 -0.86 7.58 -21.13
N ASP A 70 -1.70 6.96 -21.95
CA ASP A 70 -1.25 6.09 -23.06
C ASP A 70 -0.42 6.86 -24.10
N ARG A 71 -0.74 8.13 -24.34
CA ARG A 71 0.06 8.98 -25.25
C ARG A 71 1.44 9.23 -24.67
N VAL A 72 1.53 9.62 -23.39
CA VAL A 72 2.80 9.88 -22.70
C VAL A 72 3.67 8.64 -22.65
N LEU A 73 3.11 7.45 -22.41
CA LEU A 73 3.87 6.19 -22.41
C LEU A 73 4.51 5.86 -23.77
N LYS A 74 3.90 6.29 -24.87
CA LYS A 74 4.42 6.08 -26.24
C LYS A 74 5.48 7.11 -26.63
N GLU A 75 5.47 8.27 -25.98
CA GLU A 75 6.47 9.32 -26.22
C GLU A 75 7.84 8.86 -25.71
N LYS A 76 8.91 9.23 -26.44
CA LYS A 76 10.28 8.87 -26.04
C LYS A 76 10.69 9.75 -24.85
N PRO A 77 11.01 9.17 -23.68
CA PRO A 77 11.34 9.94 -22.49
C PRO A 77 12.69 10.65 -22.63
N ALA A 78 12.71 11.93 -22.29
CA ALA A 78 13.92 12.75 -22.25
C ALA A 78 14.77 12.44 -21.01
N GLU A 79 14.12 12.18 -19.88
CA GLU A 79 14.77 11.91 -18.60
C GLU A 79 15.39 10.50 -18.53
N PRO A 80 16.60 10.33 -17.98
CA PRO A 80 17.30 9.05 -17.93
C PRO A 80 16.55 8.02 -17.07
N LEU A 81 15.89 8.44 -15.99
CA LEU A 81 15.05 7.57 -15.17
C LEU A 81 13.86 7.04 -15.97
N ALA A 82 13.21 7.89 -16.75
CA ALA A 82 12.04 7.50 -17.54
C ALA A 82 12.43 6.56 -18.70
N GLN A 83 13.63 6.69 -19.26
CA GLN A 83 14.18 5.71 -20.21
C GLN A 83 14.36 4.33 -19.58
N ALA A 84 14.94 4.26 -18.38
CA ALA A 84 15.11 3.01 -17.66
C ALA A 84 13.76 2.36 -17.28
N LEU A 85 12.72 3.17 -17.04
CA LEU A 85 11.38 2.67 -16.72
C LEU A 85 10.64 2.10 -17.94
N GLN A 86 11.06 2.38 -19.18
CA GLN A 86 10.42 1.83 -20.38
C GLN A 86 10.46 0.30 -20.41
N ASP A 87 11.54 -0.30 -19.91
CA ASP A 87 11.69 -1.76 -19.82
C ASP A 87 10.68 -2.41 -18.85
N TYR A 88 10.07 -1.60 -17.96
CA TYR A 88 9.17 -2.06 -16.90
C TYR A 88 7.72 -1.63 -17.10
N VAL A 89 7.35 -1.07 -18.26
CA VAL A 89 5.95 -0.68 -18.55
C VAL A 89 5.01 -1.88 -18.42
N GLY A 90 5.45 -3.09 -18.81
CA GLY A 90 4.67 -4.32 -18.62
C GLY A 90 4.41 -4.72 -17.16
N LEU A 91 5.06 -4.07 -16.19
CA LEU A 91 4.93 -4.33 -14.75
C LEU A 91 4.01 -3.33 -14.02
N GLU A 92 3.26 -2.48 -14.72
CA GLU A 92 2.33 -1.52 -14.10
C GLU A 92 1.43 -2.15 -13.03
N ARG A 93 0.82 -3.29 -13.35
CA ARG A 93 -0.07 -4.01 -12.42
C ARG A 93 0.66 -4.53 -11.18
N PHE A 94 1.92 -4.94 -11.34
CA PHE A 94 2.76 -5.33 -10.20
C PHE A 94 3.00 -4.12 -9.29
N TRP A 95 3.35 -2.97 -9.86
CA TRP A 95 3.60 -1.75 -9.10
C TRP A 95 2.34 -1.21 -8.42
N GLN A 96 1.19 -1.28 -9.07
CA GLN A 96 -0.10 -0.94 -8.43
C GLN A 96 -0.33 -1.76 -7.17
N ARG A 97 -0.14 -3.09 -7.27
CA ARG A 97 -0.32 -3.99 -6.13
C ARG A 97 0.71 -3.78 -5.03
N PHE A 98 1.98 -3.59 -5.41
CA PHE A 98 3.05 -3.30 -4.47
C PHE A 98 2.81 -1.99 -3.70
N ASN A 99 2.45 -0.92 -4.42
CA ASN A 99 2.18 0.37 -3.82
C ASN A 99 0.96 0.32 -2.89
N LYS A 100 -0.08 -0.42 -3.29
CA LYS A 100 -1.26 -0.66 -2.46
C LYS A 100 -0.89 -1.30 -1.11
N VAL A 101 -0.13 -2.39 -1.12
CA VAL A 101 0.33 -3.06 0.11
C VAL A 101 1.22 -2.14 0.96
N ARG A 102 2.10 -1.34 0.35
CA ARG A 102 2.93 -0.37 1.07
C ARG A 102 2.12 0.74 1.75
N LEU A 103 1.04 1.19 1.13
CA LEU A 103 0.13 2.16 1.75
C LEU A 103 -0.64 1.51 2.91
N GLU A 104 -1.08 0.26 2.75
CA GLU A 104 -1.74 -0.49 3.81
C GLU A 104 -0.83 -0.75 5.01
N GLU A 105 0.43 -1.13 4.78
CA GLU A 105 1.45 -1.31 5.82
C GLU A 105 1.60 -0.03 6.67
N ARG A 106 1.72 1.13 6.01
CA ARG A 106 1.83 2.43 6.70
C ARG A 106 0.55 2.77 7.46
N ALA A 107 -0.62 2.53 6.86
CA ALA A 107 -1.90 2.77 7.51
C ALA A 107 -2.05 1.90 8.77
N LEU A 108 -1.73 0.61 8.68
CA LEU A 108 -1.76 -0.32 9.82
C LEU A 108 -0.79 0.10 10.92
N ALA A 109 0.43 0.53 10.58
CA ALA A 109 1.39 1.03 11.56
C ALA A 109 0.85 2.25 12.32
N GLN A 110 0.19 3.19 11.62
CA GLN A 110 -0.45 4.34 12.25
C GLN A 110 -1.62 3.92 13.17
N GLN A 111 -2.45 2.98 12.74
CA GLN A 111 -3.55 2.47 13.56
C GLN A 111 -3.04 1.76 14.82
N LEU A 112 -1.99 0.93 14.71
CA LEU A 112 -1.36 0.27 15.84
C LEU A 112 -0.80 1.27 16.84
N ALA A 113 -0.14 2.33 16.37
CA ALA A 113 0.36 3.40 17.23
C ALA A 113 -0.79 4.13 17.95
N ALA A 114 -1.89 4.43 17.25
CA ALA A 114 -3.07 5.07 17.83
C ALA A 114 -3.74 4.18 18.90
N VAL A 115 -3.93 2.89 18.62
CA VAL A 115 -4.50 1.92 19.57
C VAL A 115 -3.59 1.76 20.79
N SER A 116 -2.27 1.70 20.60
CA SER A 116 -1.30 1.58 21.69
C SER A 116 -1.34 2.79 22.63
N ARG A 117 -1.43 4.02 22.08
CA ARG A 117 -1.57 5.24 22.87
C ARG A 117 -2.87 5.23 23.70
N LYS A 118 -4.00 4.84 23.08
CA LYS A 118 -5.28 4.71 23.80
C LYS A 118 -5.18 3.68 24.92
N ASN A 119 -4.56 2.53 24.68
CA ASN A 119 -4.37 1.50 25.70
C ASN A 119 -3.52 2.02 26.88
N GLN A 120 -2.42 2.73 26.60
CA GLN A 120 -1.59 3.37 27.62
C GLN A 120 -2.38 4.42 28.43
N GLN A 121 -3.17 5.26 27.76
CA GLN A 121 -4.03 6.25 28.42
C GLN A 121 -5.07 5.56 29.33
N LEU A 122 -5.75 4.52 28.86
CA LEU A 122 -6.72 3.77 29.65
C LEU A 122 -6.07 3.10 30.86
N ARG A 123 -4.90 2.49 30.70
CA ARG A 123 -4.13 1.94 31.82
C ARG A 123 -3.74 3.00 32.83
N GLY A 124 -3.32 4.18 32.37
CA GLY A 124 -3.02 5.31 33.24
C GLY A 124 -4.24 5.81 34.01
N LEU A 125 -5.40 5.93 33.35
CA LEU A 125 -6.66 6.31 33.99
C LEU A 125 -7.12 5.27 35.02
N LEU A 126 -7.00 3.98 34.70
CA LEU A 126 -7.30 2.90 35.65
C LEU A 126 -6.36 2.94 36.85
N GLN A 127 -5.06 3.18 36.63
CA GLN A 127 -4.11 3.32 37.72
C GLN A 127 -4.46 4.50 38.63
N GLN A 128 -4.78 5.67 38.07
CA GLN A 128 -5.23 6.83 38.83
C GLN A 128 -6.53 6.55 39.60
N TYR A 129 -7.47 5.81 39.03
CA TYR A 129 -8.71 5.42 39.69
C TYR A 129 -8.45 4.48 40.88
N LEU A 130 -7.57 3.50 40.72
CA LEU A 130 -7.18 2.58 41.79
C LEU A 130 -6.38 3.28 42.90
N GLU A 131 -5.50 4.22 42.55
CA GLU A 131 -4.82 5.12 43.50
C GLU A 131 -5.82 6.00 44.26
N GLY A 132 -6.91 6.43 43.62
CA GLY A 132 -7.99 7.19 44.28
C GLY A 132 -8.85 6.36 45.24
N LEU A 133 -8.96 5.04 45.02
CA LEU A 133 -9.72 4.12 45.88
C LEU A 133 -8.88 3.49 47.01
N SER A 134 -7.58 3.29 46.77
CA SER A 134 -6.67 2.63 47.73
C SER A 134 -5.82 3.64 48.48
N VAL A 135 -5.73 3.49 49.81
CA VAL A 135 -4.86 4.33 50.64
C VAL A 135 -3.46 3.69 50.65
N SER A 136 -2.60 4.13 49.75
CA SER A 136 -1.20 3.72 49.68
C SER A 136 -0.26 4.85 50.15
N PRO A 137 0.94 4.55 50.67
CA PRO A 137 1.90 5.58 51.09
C PRO A 137 2.33 6.49 49.93
N GLU A 138 2.32 5.99 48.69
CA GLU A 138 2.59 6.79 47.49
C GLU A 138 1.50 7.84 47.26
N VAL A 139 0.22 7.50 47.48
CA VAL A 139 -0.91 8.42 47.38
C VAL A 139 -0.88 9.46 48.50
N LEU A 140 -0.43 9.09 49.70
CA LEU A 140 -0.29 10.00 50.84
C LEU A 140 0.92 10.95 50.73
N SER A 141 1.94 10.59 49.95
CA SER A 141 3.10 11.45 49.71
C SER A 141 2.87 12.53 48.64
N ARG A 142 1.85 12.36 47.79
CA ARG A 142 1.44 13.33 46.75
C ARG A 142 0.30 14.22 47.27
N PRO A 143 0.10 15.44 46.73
CA PRO A 143 -1.05 16.26 47.07
C PRO A 143 -2.34 15.53 46.69
N ASN A 144 -3.12 15.16 47.70
CA ASN A 144 -4.27 14.28 47.58
C ASN A 144 -5.46 14.84 48.36
N PRO A 145 -6.71 14.57 47.93
CA PRO A 145 -7.90 15.11 48.58
C PRO A 145 -8.13 14.54 49.99
N LEU A 146 -7.44 13.44 50.34
CA LEU A 146 -7.49 12.82 51.66
C LEU A 146 -6.73 13.63 52.73
N LEU A 147 -5.73 14.42 52.33
CA LEU A 147 -4.95 15.28 53.22
C LEU A 147 -5.08 16.74 52.75
N ALA A 148 -6.19 17.37 53.08
CA ALA A 148 -6.38 18.80 52.85
C ALA A 148 -5.57 19.60 53.89
N VAL A 149 -4.32 19.94 53.56
CA VAL A 149 -3.54 20.92 54.33
C VAL A 149 -4.08 22.31 53.97
N GLU A 150 -4.64 23.03 54.94
CA GLU A 150 -5.45 24.25 54.77
C GLU A 150 -4.75 25.44 54.08
N HIS A 151 -3.51 25.28 53.59
CA HIS A 151 -2.70 26.36 53.07
C HIS A 151 -2.20 26.05 51.66
N LYS A 152 -3.13 25.91 50.71
CA LYS A 152 -3.11 26.55 49.36
C LYS A 152 -4.03 25.82 48.38
N SER A 153 -4.96 26.59 47.82
CA SER A 153 -5.71 26.37 46.57
C SER A 153 -6.70 25.20 46.51
N ARG A 154 -7.97 25.57 46.54
CA ARG A 154 -9.09 24.79 45.99
C ARG A 154 -8.91 24.65 44.46
N PHE A 155 -8.15 23.67 44.00
CA PHE A 155 -8.13 23.31 42.58
C PHE A 155 -9.15 22.21 42.32
N TYR A 156 -10.37 22.60 41.95
CA TYR A 156 -11.18 21.76 41.08
C TYR A 156 -10.71 22.05 39.65
N PRO A 157 -10.03 21.12 38.96
CA PRO A 157 -9.84 21.29 37.53
C PRO A 157 -11.24 21.33 36.88
N PRO A 158 -11.52 22.30 36.00
CA PRO A 158 -12.80 22.34 35.30
C PRO A 158 -12.99 21.04 34.51
N PRO A 159 -14.23 20.54 34.37
CA PRO A 159 -14.51 19.32 33.64
C PRO A 159 -13.93 19.43 32.21
N PRO A 160 -13.30 18.37 31.68
CA PRO A 160 -12.76 18.42 30.32
C PRO A 160 -13.89 18.78 29.35
N PRO A 161 -13.63 19.63 28.34
CA PRO A 161 -14.65 19.98 27.35
C PRO A 161 -15.17 18.70 26.69
N PRO A 162 -16.47 18.65 26.35
CA PRO A 162 -17.03 17.50 25.66
C PRO A 162 -16.22 17.24 24.40
N GLN A 163 -15.63 16.05 24.28
CA GLN A 163 -14.90 15.68 23.09
C GLN A 163 -15.88 15.75 21.91
N PRO A 164 -15.54 16.41 20.80
CA PRO A 164 -16.39 16.40 19.63
C PRO A 164 -16.57 14.94 19.20
N ASN A 165 -17.83 14.49 19.19
CA ASN A 165 -18.24 13.17 18.73
C ASN A 165 -17.65 12.92 17.34
N THR A 166 -16.52 12.22 17.28
CA THR A 166 -15.97 11.71 16.01
C THR A 166 -16.64 10.37 15.69
N HIS A 167 -17.96 10.34 15.77
CA HIS A 167 -18.75 9.40 14.98
C HIS A 167 -18.82 9.98 13.56
N ARG A 168 -17.71 9.90 12.82
CA ARG A 168 -17.74 10.03 11.36
C ARG A 168 -18.25 8.70 10.80
N GLY A 169 -19.55 8.47 10.99
CA GLY A 169 -20.31 7.49 10.24
C GLY A 169 -20.38 7.94 8.79
N SER A 170 -20.00 7.03 7.91
CA SER A 170 -20.14 7.14 6.47
C SER A 170 -21.60 7.25 6.04
N LEU A 171 -21.98 8.37 5.42
CA LEU A 171 -22.97 8.49 4.33
C LEU A 171 -22.48 9.72 3.56
N GLY A 172 -21.90 9.64 2.36
CA GLY A 172 -22.60 9.21 1.15
C GLY A 172 -23.36 10.40 0.56
N ALA A 173 -22.66 11.29 -0.17
CA ALA A 173 -23.19 12.11 -1.28
C ALA A 173 -22.11 13.09 -1.78
N CYS A 174 -21.45 12.74 -2.88
CA CYS A 174 -20.87 13.76 -3.76
C CYS A 174 -22.03 14.57 -4.37
N PRO A 175 -21.96 15.90 -4.43
CA PRO A 175 -22.90 16.66 -5.24
C PRO A 175 -22.62 16.38 -6.72
N ALA A 176 -23.59 15.79 -7.41
CA ALA A 176 -23.61 15.71 -8.86
C ALA A 176 -23.62 17.13 -9.46
N PRO A 177 -22.92 17.38 -10.58
CA PRO A 177 -23.03 18.65 -11.29
C PRO A 177 -24.44 18.81 -11.91
N PRO A 178 -24.96 20.05 -12.04
CA PRO A 178 -26.29 20.27 -12.58
C PRO A 178 -26.37 19.85 -14.06
N ALA A 179 -27.36 19.03 -14.37
CA ALA A 179 -27.76 18.71 -15.74
C ALA A 179 -28.19 20.00 -16.45
N ALA A 180 -27.38 20.44 -17.41
CA ALA A 180 -27.74 21.50 -18.35
C ALA A 180 -28.78 20.96 -19.34
N GLY A 181 -30.04 20.94 -18.93
CA GLY A 181 -31.16 20.85 -19.85
C GLY A 181 -31.43 22.23 -20.45
N ARG A 182 -31.02 22.46 -21.70
CA ARG A 182 -31.72 23.37 -22.60
C ARG A 182 -31.89 22.69 -23.94
N GLY A 183 -33.02 22.00 -24.08
CA GLY A 183 -33.68 21.92 -25.37
C GLY A 183 -34.04 23.34 -25.80
N SER A 184 -33.53 23.76 -26.95
CA SER A 184 -34.14 24.82 -27.74
C SER A 184 -34.52 24.21 -29.08
N ALA A 185 -35.76 23.76 -29.14
CA ALA A 185 -36.48 23.64 -30.39
C ALA A 185 -37.12 25.01 -30.66
N ARG A 186 -36.66 25.75 -31.68
CA ARG A 186 -37.48 26.42 -32.73
C ARG A 186 -36.72 27.47 -33.55
N CYS A 187 -37.06 27.48 -34.85
CA CYS A 187 -36.90 28.53 -35.88
C CYS A 187 -35.47 28.71 -36.42
N ARG A 188 -35.16 28.60 -37.72
CA ARG A 188 -35.91 28.59 -39.00
C ARG A 188 -35.30 27.55 -39.94
#